data_AF-A0A0P0P3M6-F1
#
_entry.id   AF-A0A0P0P3M6-F1
#
_cell.length_a   1.000
_cell.length_b   1.000
_cell.length_c   1.000
_cell.angle_alpha   90.00
_cell.angle_beta   90.00
_cell.angle_gamma   90.00
#
_symmetry.space_group_name_H-M   'P 1'
#
loop_
_entity.id
_entity.type
_entity.pdbx_description
1 polymer ?
#
loop_
_entity_poly.entity_id
_entity_poly.type
_entity_poly.pdbx_seq_one_letter_code
_entity_poly.pdbx_strand_id
1 'polypeptide(L)'
;MGHEWHMNAAHDPAEIVTPSDPALYARRRPLLGPGFWAMIALCLSCILLGALVTRFGPSWFPVATQVDRQIQAAPSPTPPSARLPVGSPLPVEAAAPVPAAPVVEVERLEARIAALESGQKGVLDAAAAALAAASLAEAAQTTGPFDETLASLGRVLPMSPDLRALTRLAQTGAPTRAGLAAEFETLAGRAATAARDPGEDADLLARIRYALSGIVSIRQVSSTRGSTPDAMLARAQRLLDAGEVEAAIRALDPLPDSARVVLSPWLASAERRVEVDRHVAAIRADALAGLAQVTRAAP
;
A
#
# COMPACT_ATOMS: atom_id res chain seq x y z
N MET A 1 -75.75 24.50 48.94
CA MET A 1 -76.30 24.20 47.59
C MET A 1 -75.60 25.13 46.61
N GLY A 2 -75.04 24.77 45.48
CA GLY A 2 -74.90 23.52 44.73
C GLY A 2 -73.97 23.87 43.56
N HIS A 3 -73.10 22.94 43.18
CA HIS A 3 -72.20 23.06 42.04
C HIS A 3 -72.99 22.94 40.73
N GLU A 4 -72.77 23.83 39.76
CA GLU A 4 -73.25 23.54 38.40
C GLU A 4 -72.49 24.28 37.28
N TRP A 5 -71.47 23.56 36.77
CA TRP A 5 -71.11 23.32 35.38
C TRP A 5 -70.93 24.51 34.40
N HIS A 6 -69.67 24.91 34.24
CA HIS A 6 -69.17 25.47 32.98
C HIS A 6 -69.27 24.42 31.87
N MET A 7 -70.19 24.62 30.91
CA MET A 7 -70.15 23.99 29.60
C MET A 7 -68.97 24.55 28.80
N ASN A 8 -67.86 23.80 28.75
CA ASN A 8 -66.81 23.99 27.75
C ASN A 8 -67.39 23.60 26.39
N ALA A 9 -67.78 24.62 25.60
CA ALA A 9 -68.00 24.46 24.18
C ALA A 9 -66.71 23.90 23.55
N ALA A 10 -66.88 22.82 22.80
CA ALA A 10 -65.83 22.16 22.05
C ALA A 10 -65.03 23.18 21.22
N HIS A 11 -63.71 23.18 21.38
CA HIS A 11 -62.82 23.87 20.47
C HIS A 11 -62.67 22.98 19.22
N ASP A 12 -63.26 23.44 18.14
CA ASP A 12 -63.12 22.93 16.78
C ASP A 12 -61.63 22.98 16.37
N PRO A 13 -61.00 21.87 15.92
CA PRO A 13 -59.62 21.88 15.45
C PRO A 13 -59.57 22.54 14.06
N ALA A 14 -59.55 23.87 14.04
CA ALA A 14 -59.13 24.61 12.87
C ALA A 14 -57.68 24.26 12.51
N GLU A 15 -57.46 24.10 11.20
CA GLU A 15 -56.16 24.10 10.50
C GLU A 15 -55.28 22.85 10.58
N ILE A 16 -55.76 21.77 9.97
CA ILE A 16 -54.88 20.91 9.18
C ILE A 16 -54.64 21.63 7.84
N VAL A 17 -53.58 22.43 7.78
CA VAL A 17 -53.06 22.96 6.51
C VAL A 17 -52.60 21.77 5.66
N THR A 18 -53.13 21.68 4.44
CA THR A 18 -52.80 20.66 3.45
C THR A 18 -51.33 20.70 3.05
N PRO A 19 -50.75 19.57 2.58
CA PRO A 19 -49.35 19.48 2.19
C PRO A 19 -48.98 20.49 1.09
N SER A 20 -47.91 21.26 1.30
CA SER A 20 -47.32 22.07 0.24
C SER A 20 -47.04 21.22 -0.99
N ASP A 21 -47.44 21.76 -2.14
CA ASP A 21 -47.28 21.21 -3.48
C ASP A 21 -45.84 20.69 -3.72
N PRO A 22 -45.65 19.37 -3.95
CA PRO A 22 -44.32 18.76 -4.12
C PRO A 22 -43.61 19.24 -5.40
N ALA A 23 -44.33 19.90 -6.32
CA ALA A 23 -43.75 20.43 -7.55
C ALA A 23 -42.81 21.63 -7.31
N LEU A 24 -42.97 22.38 -6.22
CA LEU A 24 -42.08 23.51 -5.89
C LEU A 24 -40.68 23.08 -5.42
N TYR A 25 -40.48 21.80 -5.06
CA TYR A 25 -39.18 21.25 -4.71
C TYR A 25 -38.46 20.55 -5.87
N ALA A 26 -39.09 20.42 -7.04
CA ALA A 26 -38.48 19.82 -8.22
C ALA A 26 -37.49 20.77 -8.93
N ARG A 27 -36.63 21.46 -8.16
CA ARG A 27 -35.48 22.16 -8.73
C ARG A 27 -34.42 21.10 -9.03
N ARG A 28 -34.37 20.64 -10.29
CA ARG A 28 -33.30 19.78 -10.81
C ARG A 28 -31.96 20.50 -10.64
N ARG A 29 -31.32 20.31 -9.48
CA ARG A 29 -29.91 20.65 -9.29
C ARG A 29 -29.12 19.57 -10.04
N PRO A 30 -28.27 19.91 -11.03
CA PRO A 30 -27.40 18.91 -11.61
C PRO A 30 -26.55 18.31 -10.49
N LEU A 31 -26.55 16.98 -10.38
CA LEU A 31 -25.98 16.21 -9.26
C LEU A 31 -24.46 16.39 -9.08
N LEU A 32 -23.81 17.18 -9.93
CA LEU A 32 -22.37 17.40 -9.89
C LEU A 32 -22.11 18.90 -9.91
N GLY A 33 -21.62 19.41 -8.76
CA GLY A 33 -21.33 20.82 -8.57
C GLY A 33 -20.26 21.34 -9.55
N PRO A 34 -20.14 22.66 -9.73
CA PRO A 34 -19.19 23.26 -10.67
C PRO A 34 -17.73 22.83 -10.41
N GLY A 35 -17.39 22.46 -9.17
CA GLY A 35 -16.09 21.92 -8.81
C GLY A 35 -15.77 20.55 -9.44
N PHE A 36 -16.77 19.69 -9.66
CA PHE A 36 -16.55 18.40 -10.31
C PHE A 36 -16.21 18.57 -11.80
N TRP A 37 -16.91 19.49 -12.48
CA TRP A 37 -16.62 19.83 -13.87
C TRP A 37 -15.27 20.54 -14.03
N ALA A 38 -14.89 21.40 -13.08
CA ALA A 38 -13.56 22.02 -13.04
C ALA A 38 -12.45 20.95 -12.87
N MET A 39 -12.66 19.95 -12.01
CA MET A 39 -11.72 18.85 -11.80
C MET A 39 -11.61 17.96 -13.05
N ILE A 40 -12.72 17.64 -13.72
CA ILE A 40 -12.70 16.90 -14.99
C ILE A 40 -11.95 17.68 -16.08
N ALA A 41 -12.22 18.98 -16.23
CA ALA A 41 -11.54 19.80 -17.21
C ALA A 41 -10.03 19.88 -16.96
N LEU A 42 -9.62 19.97 -15.69
CA LEU A 42 -8.20 19.92 -15.29
C LEU A 42 -7.57 18.55 -15.59
N CYS A 43 -8.25 17.45 -15.28
CA CYS A 43 -7.77 16.10 -15.61
C CYS A 43 -7.62 15.91 -17.12
N LEU A 44 -8.60 16.34 -17.91
CA LEU A 44 -8.53 16.29 -19.38
C LEU A 44 -7.40 17.17 -19.91
N SER A 45 -7.21 18.36 -19.35
CA SER A 45 -6.08 19.26 -19.67
C SER A 45 -4.73 18.59 -19.39
N CYS A 46 -4.55 17.93 -18.23
CA CYS A 46 -3.32 17.20 -17.90
C CYS A 46 -3.07 16.04 -18.86
N ILE A 47 -4.10 15.30 -19.24
CA ILE A 47 -3.97 14.19 -20.20
C ILE A 47 -3.60 14.71 -21.59
N LEU A 48 -4.19 15.83 -22.02
CA LEU A 48 -3.89 16.45 -23.31
C LEU A 48 -2.48 17.02 -23.35
N LEU A 49 -2.02 17.67 -22.27
CA LEU A 49 -0.64 18.13 -22.13
C LEU A 49 0.34 16.96 -22.12
N GLY A 50 0.04 15.89 -21.38
CA GLY A 50 0.87 14.67 -21.35
C GLY A 50 1.00 14.02 -22.73
N ALA A 51 -0.12 13.92 -23.47
CA ALA A 51 -0.12 13.41 -24.85
C ALA A 51 0.64 14.32 -25.83
N LEU A 52 0.64 15.63 -25.60
CA LEU A 52 1.42 16.57 -26.40
C LEU A 52 2.93 16.42 -26.12
N VAL A 53 3.31 16.23 -24.85
CA VAL A 53 4.72 16.00 -24.45
C VAL A 53 5.24 14.66 -24.96
N THR A 54 4.44 13.59 -24.99
CA THR A 54 4.89 12.31 -25.58
C THR A 54 5.02 12.38 -27.10
N ARG A 55 4.22 13.22 -27.76
CA ARG A 55 4.25 13.38 -29.22
C ARG A 55 5.33 14.35 -29.71
N PHE A 56 5.69 15.36 -28.92
CA PHE A 56 6.71 16.37 -29.26
C PHE A 56 8.02 16.24 -28.46
N GLY A 57 8.07 15.40 -27.44
CA GLY A 57 9.26 15.13 -26.62
C GLY A 57 10.52 14.70 -27.39
N PRO A 58 10.45 13.88 -28.46
CA PRO A 58 11.67 13.45 -29.16
C PRO A 58 12.30 14.53 -30.05
N SER A 59 11.68 15.70 -30.25
CA SER A 59 12.25 16.79 -31.06
C SER A 59 12.81 17.95 -30.24
N TRP A 60 12.47 18.07 -28.96
CA TRP A 60 12.89 19.20 -28.12
C TRP A 60 14.12 18.91 -27.25
N PHE A 61 14.40 17.64 -26.99
CA PHE A 61 15.62 17.21 -26.32
C PHE A 61 16.52 16.51 -27.35
N PRO A 62 17.55 17.18 -27.89
CA PRO A 62 18.61 16.45 -28.56
C PRO A 62 19.32 15.63 -27.48
N VAL A 63 18.90 14.36 -27.34
CA VAL A 63 19.72 13.35 -26.69
C VAL A 63 20.99 13.31 -27.51
N ALA A 64 22.10 13.76 -26.93
CA ALA A 64 23.41 13.49 -27.49
C ALA A 64 23.53 11.97 -27.53
N THR A 65 23.23 11.39 -28.69
CA THR A 65 23.57 10.01 -29.02
C THR A 65 25.05 9.93 -28.74
N GLN A 66 25.40 9.29 -27.63
CA GLN A 66 26.76 8.93 -27.32
C GLN A 66 27.13 7.92 -28.41
N VAL A 67 27.59 8.48 -29.54
CA VAL A 67 28.18 7.76 -30.64
C VAL A 67 29.21 6.87 -29.99
N ASP A 68 28.92 5.58 -30.10
CA ASP A 68 29.85 4.47 -30.05
C ASP A 68 31.28 5.01 -30.17
N ARG A 69 31.93 5.24 -29.03
CA ARG A 69 33.36 5.51 -29.02
C ARG A 69 34.03 4.16 -29.19
N GLN A 70 33.81 3.61 -30.39
CA GLN A 70 34.60 2.56 -30.99
C GLN A 70 36.04 2.95 -30.70
N ILE A 71 36.76 1.99 -30.13
CA ILE A 71 38.20 2.03 -29.94
C ILE A 71 38.81 2.26 -31.33
N GLN A 72 38.99 3.54 -31.67
CA GLN A 72 39.63 3.94 -32.91
C GLN A 72 41.11 3.96 -32.60
N ALA A 73 41.75 2.80 -32.79
CA ALA A 73 43.18 2.73 -32.97
C ALA A 73 43.52 3.66 -34.13
N ALA A 74 44.12 4.81 -33.83
CA ALA A 74 44.61 5.73 -34.84
C ALA A 74 45.60 4.98 -35.73
N PRO A 75 45.41 4.92 -37.06
CA PRO A 75 46.47 4.49 -37.94
C PRO A 75 47.60 5.50 -37.84
N SER A 76 48.77 5.03 -37.42
CA SER A 76 50.03 5.79 -37.45
C SER A 76 50.20 6.44 -38.83
N PRO A 77 50.47 7.76 -38.92
CA PRO A 77 50.76 8.40 -40.19
C PRO A 77 52.24 8.14 -40.53
N THR A 78 52.54 6.94 -41.00
CA THR A 78 53.81 6.66 -41.67
C THR A 78 53.52 5.88 -42.94
N PRO A 79 53.67 6.51 -44.13
CA PRO A 79 53.48 5.80 -45.38
C PRO A 79 54.56 4.71 -45.54
N PRO A 80 54.23 3.53 -46.12
CA PRO A 80 55.16 2.42 -46.29
C PRO A 80 56.27 2.65 -47.35
N SER A 81 56.57 3.90 -47.71
CA SER A 81 57.52 4.28 -48.77
C SER A 81 58.85 4.87 -48.28
N ALA A 82 59.22 4.64 -47.02
CA ALA A 82 60.57 4.89 -46.51
C ALA A 82 61.32 3.59 -46.15
N ARG A 83 61.08 2.49 -46.88
CA ARG A 83 62.01 1.35 -46.85
C ARG A 83 63.29 1.76 -47.56
N LEU A 84 64.31 2.13 -46.79
CA LEU A 84 65.68 2.22 -47.28
C LEU A 84 66.09 0.85 -47.88
N PRO A 85 66.90 0.83 -48.96
CA PRO A 85 67.34 -0.41 -49.57
C PRO A 85 68.13 -1.26 -48.56
N VAL A 86 67.80 -2.55 -48.52
CA VAL A 86 68.53 -3.58 -47.78
C VAL A 86 69.99 -3.59 -48.26
N GLY A 87 70.94 -3.37 -47.34
CA GLY A 87 72.36 -3.59 -47.63
C GLY A 87 73.37 -2.64 -46.98
N SER A 88 73.25 -2.28 -45.71
CA SER A 88 74.36 -1.66 -44.98
C SER A 88 74.46 -2.24 -43.57
N PRO A 89 75.62 -2.81 -43.17
CA PRO A 89 75.80 -3.34 -41.83
C PRO A 89 76.06 -2.15 -40.89
N LEU A 90 75.11 -1.89 -39.99
CA LEU A 90 75.34 -1.02 -38.84
C LEU A 90 75.25 -1.83 -37.55
N PRO A 91 76.02 -1.44 -36.51
CA PRO A 91 76.32 -2.29 -35.37
C PRO A 91 75.05 -2.66 -34.60
N VAL A 92 74.97 -3.92 -34.17
CA VAL A 92 73.98 -4.37 -33.19
C VAL A 92 74.32 -3.72 -31.86
N GLU A 93 73.85 -2.49 -31.67
CA GLU A 93 73.68 -1.92 -30.34
C GLU A 93 72.58 -2.76 -29.67
N ALA A 94 72.98 -3.52 -28.64
CA ALA A 94 72.09 -4.41 -27.91
C ALA A 94 70.84 -3.62 -27.48
N ALA A 95 69.67 -4.05 -27.98
CA ALA A 95 68.39 -3.53 -27.55
C ALA A 95 68.32 -3.65 -26.03
N ALA A 96 68.32 -2.52 -25.34
CA ALA A 96 68.03 -2.44 -23.91
C ALA A 96 66.70 -3.18 -23.66
N PRO A 97 66.58 -3.94 -22.56
CA PRO A 97 65.38 -4.73 -22.29
C PRO A 97 64.19 -3.77 -22.20
N VAL A 98 63.22 -3.91 -23.11
CA VAL A 98 61.93 -3.22 -23.03
C VAL A 98 61.32 -3.60 -21.68
N PRO A 99 61.09 -2.64 -20.76
CA PRO A 99 60.57 -2.97 -19.44
C PRO A 99 59.14 -3.51 -19.56
N ALA A 100 58.76 -4.39 -18.63
CA ALA A 100 57.52 -5.18 -18.55
C ALA A 100 56.19 -4.37 -18.43
N ALA A 101 56.13 -3.15 -18.95
CA ALA A 101 54.98 -2.23 -18.85
C ALA A 101 53.66 -2.69 -19.53
N PRO A 102 53.63 -3.39 -20.69
CA PRO A 102 52.36 -3.69 -21.34
C PRO A 102 51.54 -4.79 -20.63
N VAL A 103 52.20 -5.69 -19.89
CA VAL A 103 51.53 -6.80 -19.19
C VAL A 103 50.73 -6.27 -17.98
N VAL A 104 51.30 -5.30 -17.25
CA VAL A 104 50.67 -4.68 -16.07
C VAL A 104 49.41 -3.88 -16.44
N GLU A 105 49.38 -3.25 -17.61
CA GLU A 105 48.20 -2.49 -18.06
C GLU A 105 47.05 -3.42 -18.48
N VAL A 106 47.35 -4.55 -19.13
CA VAL A 106 46.35 -5.57 -19.48
C VAL A 106 45.74 -6.18 -18.21
N GLU A 107 46.57 -6.57 -17.23
CA GLU A 107 46.11 -7.09 -15.94
C GLU A 107 45.20 -6.08 -15.21
N ARG A 108 45.54 -4.78 -15.25
CA ARG A 108 44.70 -3.70 -14.68
C ARG A 108 43.36 -3.59 -15.39
N LEU A 109 43.33 -3.68 -16.72
CA LEU A 109 42.09 -3.60 -17.50
C LEU A 109 41.20 -4.82 -17.24
N GLU A 110 41.77 -6.02 -17.22
CA GLU A 110 41.04 -7.25 -16.88
C GLU A 110 40.45 -7.19 -15.47
N ALA A 111 41.20 -6.69 -14.48
CA ALA A 111 40.71 -6.48 -13.12
C ALA A 111 39.54 -5.47 -13.07
N ARG A 112 39.61 -4.39 -13.85
CA ARG A 112 38.52 -3.40 -13.96
C ARG A 112 37.29 -3.99 -14.64
N ILE A 113 37.46 -4.78 -15.69
CA ILE A 113 36.35 -5.44 -16.38
C ILE A 113 35.67 -6.43 -15.41
N ALA A 114 36.43 -7.27 -14.71
CA ALA A 114 35.88 -8.19 -13.71
C ALA A 114 35.14 -7.46 -12.57
N ALA A 115 35.65 -6.31 -12.12
CA ALA A 115 34.97 -5.47 -11.13
C ALA A 115 33.65 -4.88 -11.67
N LEU A 116 33.63 -4.42 -12.92
CA LEU A 116 32.42 -3.91 -13.55
C LEU A 116 31.38 -5.01 -13.78
N GLU A 117 31.79 -6.18 -14.27
CA GLU A 117 30.92 -7.32 -14.49
C GLU A 117 30.31 -7.84 -13.18
N SER A 118 31.10 -7.91 -12.11
CA SER A 118 30.59 -8.31 -10.79
C SER A 118 29.63 -7.26 -10.21
N GLY A 119 29.93 -5.98 -10.36
CA GLY A 119 29.02 -4.89 -9.97
C GLY A 119 27.69 -4.94 -10.74
N GLN A 120 27.74 -5.13 -12.06
CA GLN A 120 26.55 -5.28 -12.90
C GLN A 120 25.71 -6.49 -12.48
N LYS A 121 26.34 -7.65 -12.27
CA LYS A 121 25.65 -8.85 -11.76
C LYS A 121 24.95 -8.58 -10.44
N GLY A 122 25.63 -7.92 -9.50
CA GLY A 122 25.04 -7.55 -8.21
C GLY A 122 23.82 -6.64 -8.34
N VAL A 123 23.86 -5.64 -9.23
CA VAL A 123 22.72 -4.74 -9.49
C VAL A 123 21.54 -5.52 -10.09
N LEU A 124 21.81 -6.42 -11.05
CA LEU A 124 20.78 -7.26 -11.66
C LEU A 124 20.13 -8.20 -10.65
N ASP A 125 20.91 -8.85 -9.79
CA ASP A 125 20.41 -9.73 -8.73
C ASP A 125 19.55 -8.97 -7.71
N ALA A 126 19.99 -7.79 -7.29
CA ALA A 126 19.22 -6.95 -6.38
C ALA A 126 17.93 -6.42 -7.02
N ALA A 127 17.95 -6.10 -8.31
CA ALA A 127 16.76 -5.69 -9.06
C ALA A 127 15.77 -6.86 -9.21
N ALA A 128 16.25 -8.06 -9.50
CA ALA A 128 15.44 -9.27 -9.55
C ALA A 128 14.79 -9.57 -8.19
N ALA A 129 15.53 -9.41 -7.09
CA ALA A 129 15.01 -9.55 -5.73
C ALA A 129 13.89 -8.54 -5.43
N ALA A 130 14.08 -7.26 -5.80
CA ALA A 130 13.07 -6.23 -5.62
C ALA A 130 11.79 -6.50 -6.43
N LEU A 131 11.92 -6.97 -7.68
CA LEU A 131 10.79 -7.36 -8.51
C LEU A 131 10.05 -8.57 -7.94
N ALA A 132 10.78 -9.59 -7.47
CA ALA A 132 10.18 -10.76 -6.86
C ALA A 132 9.51 -10.45 -5.50
N ALA A 133 10.04 -9.48 -4.74
CA ALA A 133 9.36 -8.97 -3.55
C ALA A 133 8.06 -8.21 -3.89
N ALA A 134 8.02 -7.50 -5.03
CA ALA A 134 6.81 -6.84 -5.51
C ALA A 134 5.76 -7.85 -5.99
N SER A 135 6.15 -8.92 -6.70
CA SER A 135 5.22 -9.98 -7.11
C SER A 135 4.66 -10.76 -5.91
N LEU A 136 5.48 -11.03 -4.89
CA LEU A 136 5.00 -11.61 -3.63
C LEU A 136 3.94 -10.72 -2.98
N ALA A 137 4.18 -9.40 -2.95
CA ALA A 137 3.22 -8.48 -2.36
C ALA A 137 1.90 -8.46 -3.10
N GLU A 138 1.92 -8.51 -4.43
CA GLU A 138 0.70 -8.61 -5.23
C GLU A 138 -0.04 -9.92 -4.97
N ALA A 139 0.66 -11.05 -4.92
CA ALA A 139 0.07 -12.34 -4.59
C ALA A 139 -0.60 -12.34 -3.19
N ALA A 140 0.05 -11.73 -2.20
CA ALA A 140 -0.47 -11.58 -0.83
C ALA A 140 -1.67 -10.61 -0.72
N GLN A 141 -1.96 -9.81 -1.74
CA GLN A 141 -3.19 -9.01 -1.77
C GLN A 141 -4.44 -9.84 -2.10
N THR A 142 -4.27 -11.05 -2.64
CA THR A 142 -5.38 -11.96 -2.93
C THR A 142 -5.82 -12.73 -1.68
N THR A 143 -7.04 -13.30 -1.71
CA THR A 143 -7.56 -14.13 -0.61
C THR A 143 -6.89 -15.51 -0.53
N GLY A 144 -6.29 -15.97 -1.64
CA GLY A 144 -5.81 -17.34 -1.80
C GLY A 144 -4.43 -17.60 -1.16
N PRO A 145 -4.00 -18.86 -1.16
CA PRO A 145 -2.63 -19.20 -0.82
C PRO A 145 -1.66 -18.60 -1.83
N PHE A 146 -0.45 -18.27 -1.37
CA PHE A 146 0.62 -17.65 -2.16
C PHE A 146 1.98 -18.30 -1.89
N ASP A 147 1.97 -19.55 -1.43
CA ASP A 147 3.14 -20.35 -1.08
C ASP A 147 4.05 -20.64 -2.29
N GLU A 148 3.48 -20.85 -3.48
CA GLU A 148 4.27 -21.02 -4.71
C GLU A 148 5.12 -19.77 -5.02
N THR A 149 4.51 -18.59 -4.88
CA THR A 149 5.20 -17.31 -5.10
C THR A 149 6.27 -17.10 -4.02
N LEU A 150 5.96 -17.43 -2.76
CA LEU A 150 6.92 -17.39 -1.66
C LEU A 150 8.11 -18.34 -1.89
N ALA A 151 7.86 -19.55 -2.40
CA ALA A 151 8.91 -20.51 -2.74
C ALA A 151 9.80 -20.03 -3.90
N SER A 152 9.23 -19.29 -4.86
CA SER A 152 10.02 -18.64 -5.92
C SER A 152 10.95 -17.55 -5.36
N LEU A 153 10.46 -16.74 -4.41
CA LEU A 153 11.26 -15.70 -3.78
C LEU A 153 12.34 -16.29 -2.87
N GLY A 154 12.05 -17.40 -2.19
CA GLY A 154 13.02 -18.13 -1.37
C GLY A 154 14.25 -18.62 -2.15
N ARG A 155 14.14 -18.82 -3.47
CA ARG A 155 15.30 -19.14 -4.32
C ARG A 155 16.21 -17.94 -4.57
N VAL A 156 15.69 -16.72 -4.49
CA VAL A 156 16.43 -15.47 -4.69
C VAL A 156 16.94 -14.91 -3.36
N LEU A 157 16.16 -15.05 -2.28
CA LEU A 157 16.45 -14.51 -0.94
C LEU A 157 16.37 -15.61 0.15
N PRO A 158 17.26 -16.62 0.16
CA PRO A 158 17.12 -17.80 1.03
C PRO A 158 17.28 -17.54 2.54
N MET A 159 17.83 -16.39 2.95
CA MET A 159 18.21 -16.11 4.35
C MET A 159 17.23 -15.17 5.09
N SER A 160 16.12 -14.74 4.48
CA SER A 160 15.19 -13.80 5.13
C SER A 160 14.42 -14.45 6.29
N PRO A 161 14.43 -13.88 7.51
CA PRO A 161 13.61 -14.37 8.62
C PRO A 161 12.10 -14.18 8.35
N ASP A 162 11.71 -13.11 7.68
CA ASP A 162 10.31 -12.81 7.33
C ASP A 162 9.72 -13.83 6.35
N LEU A 163 10.52 -14.36 5.41
CA LEU A 163 10.06 -15.44 4.53
C LEU A 163 9.71 -16.72 5.30
N ARG A 164 10.51 -17.05 6.32
CA ARG A 164 10.23 -18.21 7.18
C ARG A 164 8.97 -17.99 8.01
N ALA A 165 8.77 -16.78 8.55
CA ALA A 165 7.57 -16.44 9.29
C ALA A 165 6.30 -16.50 8.41
N LEU A 166 6.39 -16.05 7.17
CA LEU A 166 5.28 -16.11 6.20
C LEU A 166 4.93 -17.51 5.73
N THR A 167 5.80 -18.52 5.88
CA THR A 167 5.59 -19.84 5.27
C THR A 167 4.25 -20.48 5.68
N ARG A 168 3.88 -20.43 6.96
CA ARG A 168 2.58 -20.96 7.42
C ARG A 168 1.40 -20.11 6.96
N LEU A 169 1.55 -18.78 6.97
CA LEU A 169 0.50 -17.85 6.57
C LEU A 169 0.21 -17.96 5.06
N ALA A 170 1.25 -18.18 4.24
CA ALA A 170 1.14 -18.31 2.79
C ALA A 170 0.35 -19.53 2.33
N GLN A 171 0.34 -20.62 3.11
CA GLN A 171 -0.46 -21.82 2.82
C GLN A 171 -1.96 -21.61 3.06
N THR A 172 -2.31 -20.73 4.00
CA THR A 172 -3.72 -20.46 4.34
C THR A 172 -4.26 -19.25 3.57
N GLY A 173 -3.39 -18.29 3.26
CA GLY A 173 -3.79 -16.97 2.78
C GLY A 173 -4.40 -16.12 3.90
N ALA A 174 -4.82 -14.92 3.52
CA ALA A 174 -5.56 -14.00 4.38
C ALA A 174 -6.64 -13.29 3.57
N PRO A 175 -7.82 -13.01 4.16
CA PRO A 175 -8.86 -12.24 3.47
C PRO A 175 -8.33 -10.86 3.03
N THR A 176 -8.87 -10.35 1.93
CA THR A 176 -8.53 -8.99 1.48
C THR A 176 -9.04 -7.94 2.46
N ARG A 177 -8.45 -6.74 2.45
CA ARG A 177 -8.90 -5.62 3.30
C ARG A 177 -10.37 -5.28 3.04
N ALA A 178 -10.78 -5.26 1.78
CA ALA A 178 -12.18 -5.06 1.40
C ALA A 178 -13.08 -6.21 1.87
N GLY A 179 -12.61 -7.45 1.78
CA GLY A 179 -13.34 -8.61 2.30
C GLY A 179 -13.56 -8.53 3.81
N LEU A 180 -12.54 -8.14 4.58
CA LEU A 180 -12.65 -7.91 6.01
C LEU A 180 -13.63 -6.80 6.36
N ALA A 181 -13.64 -5.70 5.60
CA ALA A 181 -14.58 -4.60 5.81
C ALA A 181 -16.04 -5.03 5.58
N ALA A 182 -16.29 -5.79 4.51
CA ALA A 182 -17.63 -6.31 4.19
C ALA A 182 -18.11 -7.36 5.20
N GLU A 183 -17.22 -8.26 5.64
CA GLU A 183 -17.54 -9.24 6.69
C GLU A 183 -17.85 -8.55 8.02
N PHE A 184 -17.07 -7.52 8.37
CA PHE A 184 -17.28 -6.76 9.60
C PHE A 184 -18.63 -6.04 9.60
N GLU A 185 -19.06 -5.45 8.48
CA GLU A 185 -20.36 -4.78 8.36
C GLU A 185 -21.51 -5.72 8.75
N THR A 186 -21.44 -6.98 8.30
CA THR A 186 -22.43 -8.01 8.61
C THR A 186 -22.39 -8.43 10.10
N LEU A 187 -21.20 -8.45 10.70
CA LEU A 187 -21.01 -8.84 12.10
C LEU A 187 -21.30 -7.70 13.10
N ALA A 188 -21.12 -6.44 12.70
CA ALA A 188 -21.22 -5.29 13.58
C ALA A 188 -22.59 -5.18 14.25
N GLY A 189 -23.68 -5.42 13.52
CA GLY A 189 -25.03 -5.41 14.10
C GLY A 189 -25.27 -6.51 15.15
N ARG A 190 -24.72 -7.70 14.92
CA ARG A 190 -24.77 -8.81 15.88
C ARG A 190 -23.92 -8.51 17.11
N ALA A 191 -22.72 -7.97 16.92
CA ALA A 191 -21.82 -7.59 18.00
C ALA A 191 -22.42 -6.44 18.85
N ALA A 192 -23.06 -5.46 18.22
CA ALA A 192 -23.79 -4.38 18.91
C ALA A 192 -24.95 -4.91 19.76
N THR A 193 -25.68 -5.91 19.24
CA THR A 193 -26.77 -6.55 20.00
C THR A 193 -26.22 -7.31 21.20
N ALA A 194 -25.16 -8.12 21.00
CA ALA A 194 -24.51 -8.84 22.09
C ALA A 194 -23.90 -7.90 23.15
N ALA A 195 -23.37 -6.74 22.74
CA ALA A 195 -22.84 -5.73 23.65
C ALA A 195 -23.89 -5.14 24.61
N ARG A 196 -25.17 -5.18 24.22
CA ARG A 196 -26.29 -4.64 24.99
C ARG A 196 -26.99 -5.70 25.83
N ASP A 197 -26.72 -6.98 25.60
CA ASP A 197 -27.31 -8.07 26.37
C ASP A 197 -26.65 -8.13 27.76
N PRO A 198 -27.39 -7.93 28.86
CA PRO A 198 -26.83 -7.94 30.21
C PRO A 198 -26.30 -9.30 30.70
N GLY A 199 -26.29 -10.34 29.85
CA GLY A 199 -25.80 -11.68 30.19
C GLY A 199 -26.78 -12.46 31.08
N GLU A 200 -26.66 -13.79 31.05
CA GLU A 200 -27.52 -14.70 31.83
C GLU A 200 -27.22 -14.66 33.35
N ASP A 201 -26.15 -13.98 33.77
CA ASP A 201 -25.77 -13.76 35.19
C ASP A 201 -26.46 -12.53 35.82
N ALA A 202 -27.33 -11.84 35.08
CA ALA A 202 -28.18 -10.80 35.64
C ALA A 202 -29.33 -11.45 36.44
N ASP A 203 -28.99 -11.80 37.69
CA ASP A 203 -29.89 -12.20 38.76
C ASP A 203 -31.26 -11.53 38.56
N LEU A 204 -32.35 -12.30 38.48
CA LEU A 204 -33.66 -11.78 38.07
C LEU A 204 -34.13 -10.59 38.94
N LEU A 205 -33.60 -10.49 40.16
CA LEU A 205 -33.71 -9.37 41.09
C LEU A 205 -32.98 -8.08 40.65
N ALA A 206 -31.83 -8.18 39.98
CA ALA A 206 -31.11 -7.07 39.36
C ALA A 206 -31.86 -6.50 38.14
N ARG A 207 -32.53 -7.35 37.36
CA ARG A 207 -33.38 -6.91 36.23
C ARG A 207 -34.60 -6.10 36.69
N ILE A 208 -35.20 -6.48 37.81
CA ILE A 208 -36.31 -5.74 38.44
C ILE A 208 -35.79 -4.43 39.05
N ARG A 209 -34.62 -4.43 39.71
CA ARG A 209 -33.96 -3.21 40.22
C ARG A 209 -33.57 -2.24 39.10
N TYR A 210 -33.16 -2.76 37.94
CA TYR A 210 -32.84 -1.96 36.76
C TYR A 210 -34.10 -1.35 36.13
N ALA A 211 -35.22 -2.09 36.10
CA ALA A 211 -36.51 -1.57 35.65
C ALA A 211 -37.06 -0.44 36.54
N LEU A 212 -36.80 -0.49 37.85
CA LEU A 212 -37.18 0.57 38.81
C LEU A 212 -36.21 1.77 38.84
N SER A 213 -34.94 1.60 38.45
CA SER A 213 -33.96 2.70 38.33
C SER A 213 -34.00 3.45 36.99
N GLY A 214 -34.74 2.93 36.01
CA GLY A 214 -35.03 3.59 34.73
C GLY A 214 -35.76 4.93 34.84
N ILE A 215 -36.31 5.27 36.00
CA ILE A 215 -36.96 6.57 36.26
C ILE A 215 -36.00 7.64 36.79
N VAL A 216 -34.77 7.26 37.18
CA VAL A 216 -33.71 8.17 37.68
C VAL A 216 -32.40 8.04 36.89
N SER A 217 -32.41 7.38 35.73
CA SER A 217 -31.27 7.45 34.80
C SER A 217 -31.36 8.76 34.01
N ILE A 218 -31.03 9.85 34.71
CA ILE A 218 -30.77 11.16 34.14
C ILE A 218 -29.64 10.98 33.14
N ARG A 219 -30.02 10.83 31.87
CA ARG A 219 -29.50 11.59 30.73
C ARG A 219 -28.04 12.05 30.90
N GLN A 220 -27.09 11.10 31.02
CA GLN A 220 -25.68 11.35 30.71
C GLN A 220 -25.53 11.48 29.19
N VAL A 221 -26.15 12.50 28.61
CA VAL A 221 -25.94 12.91 27.23
C VAL A 221 -25.18 14.22 27.21
N SER A 222 -23.87 14.16 27.48
CA SER A 222 -22.97 15.25 27.08
C SER A 222 -21.47 14.97 27.19
N SER A 223 -21.00 13.85 27.76
CA SER A 223 -19.55 13.56 27.86
C SER A 223 -19.03 12.36 27.06
N THR A 224 -19.89 11.46 26.56
CA THR A 224 -19.48 10.18 25.93
C THR A 224 -19.52 10.19 24.40
N ARG A 225 -18.88 11.16 23.74
CA ARG A 225 -18.86 11.29 22.27
C ARG A 225 -18.01 10.23 21.53
N GLY A 226 -17.90 9.01 22.06
CA GLY A 226 -17.12 7.95 21.38
C GLY A 226 -16.90 6.64 22.12
N SER A 227 -17.50 6.41 23.29
CA SER A 227 -17.22 5.23 24.11
C SER A 227 -18.40 4.27 24.26
N THR A 228 -19.49 4.44 23.50
CA THR A 228 -20.52 3.41 23.42
C THR A 228 -20.05 2.28 22.49
N PRO A 229 -20.45 1.01 22.73
CA PRO A 229 -20.09 -0.11 21.85
C PRO A 229 -20.44 0.16 20.38
N ASP A 230 -21.60 0.79 20.11
CA ASP A 230 -22.00 1.17 18.75
C ASP A 230 -21.05 2.20 18.12
N ALA A 231 -20.59 3.18 18.90
CA ALA A 231 -19.65 4.19 18.41
C ALA A 231 -18.27 3.57 18.11
N MET A 232 -17.83 2.59 18.91
CA MET A 232 -16.61 1.83 18.69
C MET A 232 -16.71 0.98 17.41
N LEU A 233 -17.80 0.23 17.24
CA LEU A 233 -18.05 -0.57 16.04
C LEU A 233 -18.12 0.31 14.78
N ALA A 234 -18.83 1.44 14.83
CA ALA A 234 -18.89 2.38 13.72
C ALA A 234 -17.53 3.04 13.42
N ARG A 235 -16.69 3.27 14.44
CA ARG A 235 -15.31 3.75 14.25
C ARG A 235 -14.44 2.69 13.57
N ALA A 236 -14.54 1.44 14.01
CA ALA A 236 -13.82 0.33 13.40
C ALA A 236 -14.21 0.15 11.94
N GLN A 237 -15.51 0.21 11.59
CA GLN A 237 -15.96 0.16 10.18
C GLN A 237 -15.30 1.26 9.35
N ARG A 238 -15.32 2.52 9.81
CA ARG A 238 -14.67 3.63 9.08
C ARG A 238 -13.17 3.42 8.87
N LEU A 239 -12.49 2.83 9.85
CA LEU A 239 -11.07 2.50 9.73
C LEU A 239 -10.85 1.37 8.70
N LEU A 240 -11.71 0.36 8.68
CA LEU A 240 -11.68 -0.71 7.69
C LEU A 240 -11.96 -0.20 6.27
N ASP A 241 -12.91 0.71 6.11
CA ASP A 241 -13.23 1.36 4.83
C ASP A 241 -12.05 2.20 4.32
N ALA A 242 -11.25 2.77 5.23
CA ALA A 242 -9.99 3.44 4.91
C ALA A 242 -8.81 2.48 4.69
N GLY A 243 -9.02 1.17 4.85
CA GLY A 243 -7.99 0.14 4.74
C GLY A 243 -7.11 0.01 5.98
N GLU A 244 -7.38 0.71 7.09
CA GLU A 244 -6.60 0.65 8.33
C GLU A 244 -7.04 -0.49 9.26
N VAL A 245 -6.78 -1.73 8.83
CA VAL A 245 -7.18 -2.95 9.57
C VAL A 245 -6.60 -2.99 10.99
N GLU A 246 -5.32 -2.69 11.16
CA GLU A 246 -4.67 -2.73 12.47
C GLU A 246 -5.25 -1.69 13.44
N ALA A 247 -5.56 -0.48 12.94
CA ALA A 247 -6.22 0.54 13.74
C ALA A 247 -7.66 0.15 14.10
N ALA A 248 -8.37 -0.53 13.18
CA ALA A 248 -9.70 -1.05 13.43
C ALA A 248 -9.70 -2.10 14.55
N ILE A 249 -8.74 -3.04 14.54
CA ILE A 249 -8.58 -4.03 15.62
C ILE A 249 -8.42 -3.32 16.97
N ARG A 250 -7.49 -2.35 17.07
CA ARG A 250 -7.30 -1.58 18.32
C ARG A 250 -8.54 -0.80 18.76
N ALA A 251 -9.37 -0.34 17.82
CA ALA A 251 -10.60 0.36 18.16
C ALA A 251 -11.66 -0.56 18.82
N LEU A 252 -11.50 -1.87 18.69
CA LEU A 252 -12.38 -2.90 19.25
C LEU A 252 -11.90 -3.45 20.61
N ASP A 253 -10.65 -3.19 21.01
CA ASP A 253 -10.09 -3.57 22.32
C ASP A 253 -10.96 -3.19 23.53
N PRO A 254 -11.66 -2.03 23.58
CA PRO A 254 -12.49 -1.69 24.73
C PRO A 254 -13.92 -2.25 24.69
N LEU A 255 -14.28 -3.08 23.70
CA LEU A 255 -15.63 -3.68 23.64
C LEU A 255 -15.92 -4.58 24.85
N PRO A 256 -17.18 -4.86 25.19
CA PRO A 256 -17.52 -5.90 26.15
C PRO A 256 -17.21 -7.30 25.59
N ASP A 257 -16.95 -8.27 26.47
CA ASP A 257 -16.58 -9.63 26.09
C ASP A 257 -17.67 -10.32 25.24
N SER A 258 -18.95 -10.07 25.52
CA SER A 258 -20.07 -10.59 24.74
C SER A 258 -19.99 -10.21 23.26
N ALA A 259 -19.56 -8.98 22.95
CA ALA A 259 -19.36 -8.52 21.58
C ALA A 259 -18.08 -9.09 20.96
N ARG A 260 -17.00 -9.21 21.74
CA ARG A 260 -15.74 -9.81 21.29
C ARG A 260 -15.90 -11.27 20.88
N VAL A 261 -16.72 -12.04 21.61
CA VAL A 261 -17.00 -13.45 21.26
C VAL A 261 -17.60 -13.56 19.86
N VAL A 262 -18.54 -12.67 19.51
CA VAL A 262 -19.14 -12.62 18.16
C VAL A 262 -18.10 -12.28 17.09
N LEU A 263 -17.16 -11.38 17.41
CA LEU A 263 -16.13 -10.91 16.48
C LEU A 263 -14.87 -11.79 16.43
N SER A 264 -14.74 -12.78 17.30
CA SER A 264 -13.50 -13.57 17.46
C SER A 264 -12.99 -14.21 16.16
N PRO A 265 -13.81 -14.86 15.32
CA PRO A 265 -13.35 -15.43 14.04
C PRO A 265 -12.84 -14.35 13.06
N TRP A 266 -13.48 -13.19 13.06
CA TRP A 266 -13.09 -12.05 12.25
C TRP A 266 -11.79 -11.43 12.75
N LEU A 267 -11.63 -11.25 14.06
CA LEU A 267 -10.41 -10.73 14.68
C LEU A 267 -9.20 -11.60 14.33
N ALA A 268 -9.31 -12.92 14.46
CA ALA A 268 -8.25 -13.85 14.08
C ALA A 268 -7.87 -13.75 12.58
N SER A 269 -8.85 -13.47 11.71
CA SER A 269 -8.60 -13.27 10.29
C SER A 269 -7.98 -11.90 9.98
N ALA A 270 -8.39 -10.86 10.70
CA ALA A 270 -7.83 -9.52 10.60
C ALA A 270 -6.38 -9.47 11.11
N GLU A 271 -6.08 -10.13 12.23
CA GLU A 271 -4.73 -10.27 12.77
C GLU A 271 -3.79 -10.98 11.80
N ARG A 272 -4.24 -12.11 11.22
CA ARG A 272 -3.48 -12.79 10.15
C ARG A 272 -3.20 -11.86 8.97
N ARG A 273 -4.17 -11.04 8.57
CA ARG A 273 -3.97 -10.08 7.47
C ARG A 273 -2.90 -9.05 7.81
N VAL A 274 -2.94 -8.50 9.02
CA VAL A 274 -1.92 -7.56 9.51
C VAL A 274 -0.54 -8.22 9.55
N GLU A 275 -0.44 -9.47 10.01
CA GLU A 275 0.81 -10.21 10.08
C GLU A 275 1.42 -10.45 8.68
N VAL A 276 0.60 -10.87 7.71
CA VAL A 276 1.00 -11.02 6.31
C VAL A 276 1.52 -9.69 5.76
N ASP A 277 0.74 -8.61 5.91
CA ASP A 277 1.08 -7.30 5.38
C ASP A 277 2.38 -6.77 5.99
N ARG A 278 2.61 -6.99 7.29
CA ARG A 278 3.84 -6.60 8.00
C ARG A 278 5.07 -7.29 7.42
N HIS A 279 5.03 -8.61 7.29
CA HIS A 279 6.18 -9.37 6.78
C HIS A 279 6.46 -9.08 5.29
N VAL A 280 5.41 -8.94 4.48
CA VAL A 280 5.55 -8.55 3.07
C VAL A 280 6.18 -7.16 2.95
N ALA A 281 5.76 -6.20 3.78
CA ALA A 281 6.34 -4.86 3.80
C ALA A 281 7.83 -4.88 4.21
N ALA A 282 8.20 -5.69 5.21
CA ALA A 282 9.60 -5.87 5.63
C ALA A 282 10.46 -6.43 4.50
N ILE A 283 10.02 -7.50 3.83
CA ILE A 283 10.73 -8.10 2.68
C ILE A 283 10.94 -7.09 1.55
N ARG A 284 9.92 -6.30 1.24
CA ARG A 284 10.03 -5.24 0.22
C ARG A 284 11.03 -4.16 0.62
N ALA A 285 10.98 -3.72 1.88
CA ALA A 285 11.91 -2.72 2.39
C ALA A 285 13.36 -3.21 2.31
N ASP A 286 13.62 -4.46 2.71
CA ASP A 286 14.94 -5.08 2.65
C ASP A 286 15.44 -5.23 1.22
N ALA A 287 14.59 -5.68 0.29
CA ALA A 287 14.96 -5.82 -1.11
C ALA A 287 15.31 -4.47 -1.76
N LEU A 288 14.54 -3.41 -1.46
CA LEU A 288 14.81 -2.06 -1.94
C LEU A 288 16.07 -1.46 -1.29
N ALA A 289 16.29 -1.72 0.00
CA ALA A 289 17.51 -1.29 0.69
C ALA A 289 18.76 -1.97 0.11
N GLY A 290 18.67 -3.27 -0.18
CA GLY A 290 19.72 -4.02 -0.87
C GLY A 290 20.04 -3.43 -2.24
N LEU A 291 19.02 -3.15 -3.05
CA LEU A 291 19.19 -2.51 -4.36
C LEU A 291 19.82 -1.11 -4.24
N ALA A 292 19.38 -0.28 -3.30
CA ALA A 292 19.96 1.04 -3.08
C ALA A 292 21.42 0.98 -2.62
N GLN A 293 21.78 -0.03 -1.83
CA GLN A 293 23.16 -0.22 -1.37
C GLN A 293 24.08 -0.68 -2.49
N VAL A 294 23.61 -1.64 -3.31
CA VAL A 294 24.40 -2.16 -4.43
C VAL A 294 24.59 -1.11 -5.52
N THR A 295 23.55 -0.32 -5.83
CA THR A 295 23.67 0.78 -6.81
C THR A 295 24.59 1.90 -6.34
N ARG A 296 24.69 2.15 -5.02
CA ARG A 296 25.66 3.11 -4.46
C ARG A 296 27.09 2.58 -4.46
N ALA A 297 27.26 1.26 -4.33
CA ALA A 297 28.57 0.60 -4.34
C ALA A 297 29.10 0.32 -5.75
N ALA A 298 28.24 0.43 -6.78
CA ALA A 298 28.66 0.29 -8.18
C ALA A 298 29.62 1.43 -8.57
N PRO A 299 30.82 1.09 -9.08
CA PRO A 299 31.86 2.07 -9.43
C PRO A 299 31.58 2.85 -10.73
#